data_AF-A0A2U8WDP9-F1
#
_entry.id   AF-A0A2U8WDP9-F1
#
_cell.length_a   1.000
_cell.length_b   1.000
_cell.length_c   1.000
_cell.angle_alpha   90.00
_cell.angle_beta   90.00
_cell.angle_gamma   90.00
#
_symmetry.space_group_name_H-M   'P 1'
#
loop_
_entity.id
_entity.type
_entity.pdbx_description
1 polymer ?
#
loop_
_entity_poly.entity_id
_entity_poly.type
_entity_poly.pdbx_seq_one_letter_code
_entity_poly.pdbx_strand_id
1 'polypeptide(L)'
;MTRKRLVAAACAAACALGAAAFALFPPRVPPEAIRTAVTRSEPLLERAWHLPAAARLRHDLVWQSNASLCGPASVANALRSLGEQVDTEAAVLAGTGRCWTGYCVLGLTLDQLAEVARTRTKRTVTLLRDLGAEEFRAHMRRANDPGRRYIVNFNRAAIFGAGAGHHAPIGGYLEGEDLVFVLDVNRAFGPWLVERARLYAAMNTLDGDRTRGLLLIE
;
A
#
# COMPACT_ATOMS: atom_id res chain seq x y z
N MET A 1 23.34 -12.80 42.89
CA MET A 1 23.18 -13.04 41.43
C MET A 1 24.56 -13.05 40.79
N THR A 2 24.91 -14.07 40.02
CA THR A 2 26.23 -14.18 39.36
C THR A 2 26.34 -13.18 38.20
N ARG A 3 27.55 -12.62 37.99
CA ARG A 3 27.86 -11.61 36.94
C ARG A 3 27.36 -12.02 35.54
N LYS A 4 27.32 -13.32 35.25
CA LYS A 4 26.77 -13.90 34.00
C LYS A 4 25.26 -13.66 33.83
N ARG A 5 24.46 -13.70 34.90
CA ARG A 5 23.01 -13.46 34.84
C ARG A 5 22.68 -11.98 34.61
N LEU A 6 23.50 -11.07 35.13
CA LEU A 6 23.37 -9.63 34.90
C LEU A 6 23.68 -9.24 33.44
N VAL A 7 24.72 -9.83 32.86
CA VAL A 7 25.06 -9.63 31.44
C VAL A 7 23.96 -10.18 30.52
N ALA A 8 23.44 -11.38 30.79
CA ALA A 8 22.35 -11.96 30.01
C ALA A 8 21.06 -11.13 30.06
N ALA A 9 20.70 -10.60 31.25
CA ALA A 9 19.54 -9.73 31.40
C ALA A 9 19.71 -8.38 30.68
N ALA A 10 20.92 -7.80 30.71
CA ALA A 10 21.24 -6.57 29.98
C ALA A 10 21.18 -6.76 28.46
N CYS A 11 21.69 -7.88 27.93
CA CYS A 11 21.57 -8.22 26.52
C CYS A 11 20.12 -8.44 26.09
N ALA A 12 19.32 -9.15 26.88
CA ALA A 12 17.90 -9.36 26.59
C ALA A 12 17.11 -8.04 26.58
N ALA A 13 17.37 -7.15 27.54
CA ALA A 13 16.76 -5.82 27.59
C ALA A 13 17.17 -4.96 26.38
N ALA A 14 18.45 -4.98 25.98
CA ALA A 14 18.93 -4.27 24.80
C ALA A 14 18.31 -4.81 23.49
N CYS A 15 18.17 -6.14 23.36
CA CYS A 15 17.51 -6.76 22.22
C CYS A 15 16.01 -6.41 22.17
N ALA A 16 15.31 -6.43 23.31
CA ALA A 16 13.90 -6.05 23.39
C ALA A 16 13.69 -4.56 23.04
N LEU A 17 14.55 -3.68 23.54
CA LEU A 17 14.55 -2.25 23.19
C LEU A 17 14.84 -2.02 21.70
N GLY A 18 15.80 -2.78 21.13
CA GLY A 18 16.12 -2.73 19.71
C GLY A 18 14.96 -3.19 18.82
N ALA A 19 14.30 -4.29 19.17
CA ALA A 19 13.13 -4.80 18.45
C ALA A 19 11.93 -3.85 18.55
N ALA A 20 11.68 -3.26 19.73
CA ALA A 20 10.63 -2.27 19.93
C ALA A 20 10.90 -0.97 19.15
N ALA A 21 12.15 -0.49 19.14
CA ALA A 21 12.55 0.68 18.35
C ALA A 21 12.42 0.42 16.83
N PHE A 22 12.77 -0.78 16.36
CA PHE A 22 12.61 -1.18 14.97
C PHE A 22 11.14 -1.23 14.52
N ALA A 23 10.24 -1.66 15.42
CA ALA A 23 8.81 -1.66 15.16
C ALA A 23 8.20 -0.24 15.11
N LEU A 24 8.72 0.69 15.91
CA LEU A 24 8.25 2.08 15.97
C LEU A 24 8.85 2.97 14.87
N PHE A 25 10.07 2.68 14.43
CA PHE A 25 10.81 3.45 13.43
C PHE A 25 11.41 2.52 12.38
N PRO A 26 10.61 2.06 11.40
CA PRO A 26 11.12 1.19 10.36
C PRO A 26 12.25 1.88 9.58
N PRO A 27 13.26 1.13 9.13
CA PRO A 27 14.39 1.68 8.39
C PRO A 27 13.89 2.38 7.12
N ARG A 28 14.39 3.59 6.88
CA ARG A 28 14.06 4.35 5.67
C ARG A 28 14.56 3.60 4.44
N VAL A 29 13.78 3.63 3.37
CA VAL A 29 14.21 3.08 2.07
C VAL A 29 15.20 4.05 1.43
N PRO A 30 16.43 3.60 1.07
CA PRO A 30 17.37 4.44 0.35
C PRO A 30 16.83 4.83 -1.03
N PRO A 31 17.06 6.06 -1.52
CA PRO A 31 16.60 6.49 -2.85
C PRO A 31 17.10 5.59 -3.99
N GLU A 32 18.30 5.02 -3.87
CA GLU A 32 18.84 4.08 -4.85
C GLU A 32 18.03 2.78 -4.93
N ALA A 33 17.59 2.25 -3.79
CA ALA A 33 16.74 1.05 -3.76
C ALA A 33 15.39 1.33 -4.42
N ILE A 34 14.82 2.53 -4.23
CA ILE A 34 13.58 2.96 -4.90
C ILE A 34 13.76 2.99 -6.42
N ARG A 35 14.94 3.42 -6.92
CA ARG A 35 15.21 3.51 -8.36
C ARG A 35 15.44 2.15 -9.02
N THR A 36 16.13 1.25 -8.34
CA THR A 36 16.63 0.00 -8.94
C THR A 36 15.71 -1.20 -8.72
N ALA A 37 14.89 -1.18 -7.66
CA ALA A 37 14.03 -2.31 -7.33
C ALA A 37 12.79 -2.43 -8.22
N VAL A 38 12.42 -1.40 -8.98
CA VAL A 38 11.16 -1.34 -9.73
C VAL A 38 11.40 -0.75 -11.13
N THR A 39 10.51 -1.08 -12.06
CA THR A 39 10.58 -0.58 -13.43
C THR A 39 9.96 0.81 -13.54
N ARG A 40 10.74 1.75 -14.09
CA ARG A 40 10.33 3.13 -14.41
C ARG A 40 10.76 3.56 -15.80
N SER A 41 10.96 2.60 -16.71
CA SER A 41 11.29 2.93 -18.09
C SER A 41 10.14 3.75 -18.70
N GLU A 42 10.47 4.87 -19.32
CA GLU A 42 9.49 5.79 -19.91
C GLU A 42 8.46 5.07 -20.80
N PRO A 43 8.84 4.16 -21.73
CA PRO A 43 7.86 3.51 -22.60
C PRO A 43 6.83 2.65 -21.86
N LEU A 44 7.26 1.97 -20.79
CA LEU A 44 6.36 1.14 -19.99
C LEU A 44 5.48 1.98 -19.07
N LEU A 45 6.01 3.06 -18.47
CA LEU A 45 5.19 3.97 -17.66
C LEU A 45 4.14 4.68 -18.50
N GLU A 46 4.49 5.16 -19.69
CA GLU A 46 3.54 5.78 -20.61
C GLU A 46 2.40 4.81 -20.98
N ARG A 47 2.74 3.57 -21.33
CA ARG A 47 1.73 2.52 -21.57
C ARG A 47 0.87 2.24 -20.34
N ALA A 48 1.47 2.18 -19.16
CA ALA A 48 0.75 1.92 -17.92
C ALA A 48 -0.23 3.06 -17.56
N TRP A 49 0.12 4.31 -17.85
CA TRP A 49 -0.76 5.46 -17.67
C TRP A 49 -1.97 5.47 -18.61
N HIS A 50 -1.91 4.75 -19.73
CA HIS A 50 -3.05 4.55 -20.61
C HIS A 50 -4.03 3.46 -20.14
N LEU A 51 -3.71 2.73 -19.07
CA LEU A 51 -4.61 1.70 -18.51
C LEU A 51 -5.86 2.37 -17.87
N PRO A 52 -7.03 1.71 -17.90
CA PRO A 52 -8.30 2.39 -17.61
C PRO A 52 -8.41 3.05 -16.23
N ALA A 53 -7.82 2.46 -15.18
CA ALA A 53 -7.82 3.06 -13.84
C ALA A 53 -6.82 4.22 -13.76
N ALA A 54 -5.58 4.02 -14.22
CA ALA A 54 -4.52 5.03 -14.19
C ALA A 54 -4.83 6.26 -15.06
N ALA A 55 -5.44 6.08 -16.23
CA ALA A 55 -5.78 7.15 -17.16
C ALA A 55 -6.69 8.22 -16.53
N ARG A 56 -7.50 7.85 -15.53
CA ARG A 56 -8.37 8.76 -14.79
C ARG A 56 -7.62 9.64 -13.78
N LEU A 57 -6.34 9.36 -13.53
CA LEU A 57 -5.53 10.01 -12.48
C LEU A 57 -4.22 10.60 -12.99
N ARG A 58 -3.89 10.48 -14.30
CA ARG A 58 -2.56 10.81 -14.84
C ARG A 58 -2.01 12.16 -14.38
N HIS A 59 -2.85 13.19 -14.34
CA HIS A 59 -2.45 14.54 -13.93
C HIS A 59 -2.93 14.92 -12.52
N ASP A 60 -3.77 14.08 -11.90
CA ASP A 60 -4.54 14.40 -10.69
C ASP A 60 -4.34 13.37 -9.57
N LEU A 61 -3.23 12.62 -9.62
CA LEU A 61 -2.84 11.72 -8.54
C LEU A 61 -2.56 12.54 -7.27
N VAL A 62 -3.36 12.30 -6.24
CA VAL A 62 -3.18 12.93 -4.93
C VAL A 62 -2.14 12.18 -4.13
N TRP A 63 -1.19 12.95 -3.60
CA TRP A 63 -0.11 12.47 -2.76
C TRP A 63 -0.57 12.40 -1.30
N GLN A 64 -0.06 11.42 -0.56
CA GLN A 64 -0.30 11.36 0.88
C GLN A 64 0.31 12.60 1.56
N SER A 65 -0.45 13.27 2.42
CA SER A 65 0.03 14.51 3.06
C SER A 65 1.08 14.25 4.15
N ASN A 66 1.04 13.06 4.76
CA ASN A 66 2.07 12.58 5.69
C ASN A 66 2.23 11.06 5.62
N ALA A 67 3.29 10.54 6.25
CA ALA A 67 3.69 9.13 6.15
C ALA A 67 2.61 8.12 6.59
N SER A 68 1.66 8.53 7.44
CA SER A 68 0.60 7.66 7.95
C SER A 68 -0.66 7.58 7.10
N LEU A 69 -0.84 8.51 6.16
CA LEU A 69 -2.08 8.66 5.39
C LEU A 69 -2.09 7.96 4.02
N CYS A 70 -1.17 7.02 3.78
CA CYS A 70 -1.15 6.26 2.54
C CYS A 70 -2.48 5.54 2.24
N GLY A 71 -3.15 5.00 3.26
CA GLY A 71 -4.48 4.38 3.12
C GLY A 71 -5.55 5.37 2.65
N PRO A 72 -5.85 6.44 3.42
CA PRO A 72 -6.82 7.46 3.03
C PRO A 72 -6.53 8.11 1.68
N ALA A 73 -5.27 8.41 1.35
CA ALA A 73 -4.89 8.91 0.03
C ALA A 73 -5.18 7.90 -1.09
N SER A 74 -4.95 6.60 -0.83
CA SER A 74 -5.28 5.55 -1.79
C SER A 74 -6.78 5.45 -2.05
N VAL A 75 -7.60 5.52 -1.00
CA VAL A 75 -9.08 5.51 -1.12
C VAL A 75 -9.55 6.74 -1.88
N ALA A 76 -9.03 7.93 -1.57
CA ALA A 76 -9.35 9.16 -2.27
C ALA A 76 -9.06 9.06 -3.79
N ASN A 77 -7.88 8.55 -4.17
CA ASN A 77 -7.53 8.34 -5.58
C ASN A 77 -8.42 7.27 -6.24
N ALA A 78 -8.70 6.15 -5.55
CA ALA A 78 -9.57 5.10 -6.08
C ALA A 78 -10.99 5.65 -6.35
N LEU A 79 -11.58 6.35 -5.40
CA LEU A 79 -12.93 6.93 -5.54
C LEU A 79 -12.96 8.05 -6.60
N ARG A 80 -11.95 8.94 -6.65
CA ARG A 80 -11.82 9.94 -7.72
C ARG A 80 -11.79 9.29 -9.09
N SER A 81 -10.99 8.23 -9.26
CA SER A 81 -10.88 7.53 -10.54
C SER A 81 -12.17 6.81 -10.96
N LEU A 82 -13.12 6.62 -10.03
CA LEU A 82 -14.47 6.11 -10.27
C LEU A 82 -15.51 7.24 -10.46
N GLY A 83 -15.08 8.50 -10.44
CA GLY A 83 -15.94 9.68 -10.59
C GLY A 83 -16.69 10.08 -9.32
N GLU A 84 -16.30 9.57 -8.15
CA GLU A 84 -16.91 9.96 -6.87
C GLU A 84 -16.29 11.24 -6.31
N GLN A 85 -17.10 12.00 -5.56
CA GLN A 85 -16.73 13.31 -5.01
C GLN A 85 -15.86 13.23 -3.74
N VAL A 86 -15.76 12.05 -3.11
CA VAL A 86 -14.91 11.85 -1.93
C VAL A 86 -13.47 11.62 -2.41
N ASP A 87 -12.72 12.70 -2.57
CA ASP A 87 -11.45 12.68 -3.30
C ASP A 87 -10.25 13.30 -2.54
N THR A 88 -10.42 13.59 -1.25
CA THR A 88 -9.34 14.04 -0.35
C THR A 88 -9.22 13.14 0.88
N GLU A 89 -8.05 13.09 1.50
CA GLU A 89 -7.83 12.35 2.76
C GLU A 89 -8.80 12.82 3.85
N ALA A 90 -9.05 14.13 3.94
CA ALA A 90 -9.98 14.71 4.89
C ALA A 90 -11.42 14.24 4.64
N ALA A 91 -11.89 14.28 3.39
CA ALA A 91 -13.22 13.78 3.03
C ALA A 91 -13.35 12.28 3.30
N VAL A 92 -12.30 11.49 3.05
CA VAL A 92 -12.26 10.06 3.34
C VAL A 92 -12.32 9.78 4.85
N LEU A 93 -11.75 10.63 5.70
CA LEU A 93 -11.70 10.43 7.15
C LEU A 93 -12.85 11.09 7.94
N ALA A 94 -13.54 12.08 7.36
CA ALA A 94 -14.58 12.89 8.00
C ALA A 94 -15.70 12.09 8.70
N GLY A 95 -15.73 12.06 10.03
CA GLY A 95 -16.77 11.35 10.79
C GLY A 95 -16.52 9.85 10.98
N THR A 96 -15.34 9.33 10.61
CA THR A 96 -14.95 7.93 10.93
C THR A 96 -14.46 7.76 12.37
N GLY A 97 -14.17 8.86 13.08
CA GLY A 97 -13.48 8.85 14.38
C GLY A 97 -12.00 8.43 14.30
N ARG A 98 -11.49 8.11 13.11
CA ARG A 98 -10.09 7.71 12.89
C ARG A 98 -9.24 8.92 12.53
N CYS A 99 -7.99 8.92 13.00
CA CYS A 99 -6.97 9.88 12.61
C CYS A 99 -7.41 11.35 12.77
N TRP A 100 -8.20 11.62 13.82
CA TRP A 100 -8.86 12.92 14.04
C TRP A 100 -7.89 14.08 14.24
N THR A 101 -6.64 13.79 14.61
CA THR A 101 -5.54 14.76 14.71
C THR A 101 -4.84 15.03 13.37
N GLY A 102 -5.30 14.41 12.27
CA GLY A 102 -4.63 14.42 10.96
C GLY A 102 -3.53 13.37 10.80
N TYR A 103 -3.25 12.59 11.84
CA TYR A 103 -2.27 11.50 11.82
C TYR A 103 -2.93 10.17 12.21
N CYS A 104 -2.65 9.12 11.46
CA CYS A 104 -2.99 7.75 11.84
C CYS A 104 -1.77 7.14 12.55
N VAL A 105 -1.78 7.03 13.88
CA VAL A 105 -0.67 6.39 14.61
C VAL A 105 -0.51 4.96 14.07
N LEU A 106 0.68 4.64 13.53
CA LEU A 106 1.00 3.39 12.81
C LEU A 106 0.28 3.15 11.46
N GLY A 107 -0.52 4.11 10.98
CA GLY A 107 -1.33 3.96 9.77
C GLY A 107 -2.67 3.29 10.02
N LEU A 108 -3.25 2.71 8.97
CA LEU A 108 -4.47 1.89 9.04
C LEU A 108 -4.14 0.48 8.57
N THR A 109 -4.70 -0.53 9.22
CA THR A 109 -4.68 -1.91 8.69
C THR A 109 -5.61 -2.05 7.49
N LEU A 110 -5.51 -3.15 6.73
CA LEU A 110 -6.42 -3.42 5.61
C LEU A 110 -7.90 -3.43 6.05
N ASP A 111 -8.22 -4.00 7.21
CA ASP A 111 -9.59 -4.03 7.76
C ASP A 111 -10.10 -2.63 8.08
N GLN A 112 -9.28 -1.82 8.77
CA GLN A 112 -9.63 -0.45 9.12
C GLN A 112 -9.81 0.40 7.87
N LEU A 113 -8.98 0.19 6.84
CA LEU A 113 -9.13 0.89 5.57
C LEU A 113 -10.42 0.48 4.85
N ALA A 114 -10.80 -0.81 4.90
CA ALA A 114 -12.05 -1.29 4.35
C ALA A 114 -13.28 -0.68 5.04
N GLU A 115 -13.26 -0.59 6.38
CA GLU A 115 -14.30 0.12 7.16
C GLU A 115 -14.41 1.58 6.71
N VAL A 116 -13.28 2.30 6.61
CA VAL A 116 -13.25 3.68 6.15
C VAL A 116 -13.86 3.79 4.74
N ALA A 117 -13.41 2.97 3.78
CA ALA A 117 -13.89 3.01 2.41
C ALA A 117 -15.41 2.76 2.30
N ARG A 118 -15.95 1.82 3.09
CA ARG A 118 -17.40 1.52 3.14
C ARG A 118 -18.25 2.71 3.56
N THR A 119 -17.71 3.62 4.36
CA THR A 119 -18.46 4.84 4.75
C THR A 119 -18.52 5.90 3.66
N ARG A 120 -17.79 5.72 2.54
CA ARG A 120 -17.57 6.76 1.51
C ARG A 120 -18.18 6.48 0.17
N THR A 121 -18.54 5.24 -0.11
CA THR A 121 -19.10 4.85 -1.39
C THR A 121 -20.31 3.95 -1.19
N LYS A 122 -21.21 3.95 -2.18
CA LYS A 122 -22.30 2.97 -2.29
C LYS A 122 -21.87 1.70 -3.03
N ARG A 123 -20.67 1.69 -3.61
CA ARG A 123 -20.07 0.52 -4.28
C ARG A 123 -19.75 -0.56 -3.28
N THR A 124 -19.64 -1.79 -3.78
CA THR A 124 -19.25 -2.93 -2.97
C THR A 124 -17.77 -2.79 -2.61
N VAL A 125 -17.46 -2.95 -1.32
CA VAL A 125 -16.08 -2.92 -0.82
C VAL A 125 -15.73 -4.29 -0.22
N THR A 126 -14.92 -5.03 -0.97
CA THR A 126 -14.54 -6.42 -0.66
C THR A 126 -13.09 -6.48 -0.19
N LEU A 127 -12.88 -7.08 0.97
CA LEU A 127 -11.54 -7.36 1.48
C LEU A 127 -11.10 -8.73 0.96
N LEU A 128 -9.97 -8.77 0.27
CA LEU A 128 -9.39 -9.98 -0.32
C LEU A 128 -8.08 -10.30 0.40
N ARG A 129 -8.09 -11.39 1.17
CA ARG A 129 -6.96 -11.87 1.98
C ARG A 129 -6.72 -13.35 1.69
N ASP A 130 -5.54 -13.84 2.03
CA ASP A 130 -5.16 -15.26 1.92
C ASP A 130 -5.27 -15.80 0.49
N LEU A 131 -5.06 -14.90 -0.49
CA LEU A 131 -5.07 -15.23 -1.91
C LEU A 131 -3.88 -16.13 -2.25
N GLY A 132 -4.14 -17.16 -3.05
CA GLY A 132 -3.10 -17.85 -3.81
C GLY A 132 -2.51 -16.97 -4.91
N ALA A 133 -1.33 -17.32 -5.40
CA ALA A 133 -0.65 -16.57 -6.46
C ALA A 133 -1.48 -16.46 -7.76
N GLU A 134 -2.21 -17.53 -8.11
CA GLU A 134 -3.09 -17.55 -9.30
C GLU A 134 -4.38 -16.74 -9.09
N GLU A 135 -4.94 -16.73 -7.87
CA GLU A 135 -6.09 -15.87 -7.55
C GLU A 135 -5.70 -14.40 -7.62
N PHE A 136 -4.52 -14.05 -7.08
CA PHE A 136 -3.95 -12.72 -7.22
C PHE A 136 -3.76 -12.34 -8.70
N ARG A 137 -3.26 -13.25 -9.54
CA ARG A 137 -3.15 -13.04 -10.99
C ARG A 137 -4.50 -12.79 -11.65
N ALA A 138 -5.51 -13.56 -11.28
CA ALA A 138 -6.87 -13.36 -11.78
C ALA A 138 -7.43 -11.98 -11.40
N HIS A 139 -7.13 -11.47 -10.20
CA HIS A 139 -7.47 -10.10 -9.81
C HIS A 139 -6.68 -9.04 -10.59
N MET A 140 -5.39 -9.24 -10.84
CA MET A 140 -4.60 -8.28 -11.62
C MET A 140 -5.10 -8.16 -13.06
N ARG A 141 -5.52 -9.26 -13.70
CA ARG A 141 -6.19 -9.22 -15.02
C ARG A 141 -7.44 -8.34 -15.00
N ARG A 142 -8.23 -8.41 -13.92
CA ARG A 142 -9.42 -7.58 -13.71
C ARG A 142 -9.11 -6.15 -13.27
N ALA A 143 -7.86 -5.82 -12.95
CA ALA A 143 -7.49 -4.44 -12.58
C ALA A 143 -7.60 -3.45 -13.75
N ASN A 144 -7.69 -3.96 -14.98
CA ASN A 144 -7.93 -3.14 -16.18
C ASN A 144 -9.43 -2.92 -16.45
N ASP A 145 -10.34 -3.48 -15.65
CA ASP A 145 -11.77 -3.21 -15.75
C ASP A 145 -12.06 -1.75 -15.31
N PRO A 146 -12.66 -0.90 -16.16
CA PRO A 146 -12.97 0.47 -15.82
C PRO A 146 -13.85 0.64 -14.57
N GLY A 147 -14.66 -0.37 -14.23
CA GLY A 147 -15.56 -0.38 -13.07
C GLY A 147 -14.93 -0.81 -11.75
N ARG A 148 -13.71 -1.37 -11.76
CA ARG A 148 -13.07 -1.93 -10.56
C ARG A 148 -11.86 -1.13 -10.13
N ARG A 149 -11.69 -0.92 -8.83
CA ARG A 149 -10.45 -0.38 -8.25
C ARG A 149 -9.90 -1.28 -7.18
N TYR A 150 -8.59 -1.47 -7.23
CA TYR A 150 -7.85 -2.23 -6.23
C TYR A 150 -6.93 -1.28 -5.48
N ILE A 151 -6.88 -1.44 -4.17
CA ILE A 151 -5.85 -0.86 -3.31
C ILE A 151 -5.08 -2.04 -2.72
N VAL A 152 -3.77 -2.07 -2.94
CA VAL A 152 -2.90 -3.09 -2.38
C VAL A 152 -2.34 -2.62 -1.05
N ASN A 153 -2.38 -3.50 -0.05
CA ASN A 153 -1.60 -3.38 1.17
C ASN A 153 -0.39 -4.32 1.07
N PHE A 154 0.82 -3.79 1.15
CA PHE A 154 2.05 -4.58 0.96
C PHE A 154 3.18 -4.10 1.87
N ASN A 155 4.18 -4.96 2.10
CA ASN A 155 5.38 -4.60 2.83
C ASN A 155 6.46 -4.07 1.87
N ARG A 156 6.88 -2.81 2.04
CA ARG A 156 7.96 -2.21 1.24
C ARG A 156 9.28 -2.98 1.34
N ALA A 157 9.58 -3.62 2.48
CA ALA A 157 10.83 -4.35 2.65
C ALA A 157 10.98 -5.53 1.67
N ALA A 158 9.89 -6.18 1.29
CA ALA A 158 9.90 -7.27 0.31
C ALA A 158 10.19 -6.79 -1.12
N ILE A 159 10.01 -5.49 -1.40
CA ILE A 159 10.32 -4.89 -2.70
C ILE A 159 11.67 -4.17 -2.62
N PHE A 160 11.86 -3.29 -1.65
CA PHE A 160 12.99 -2.35 -1.61
C PHE A 160 14.09 -2.73 -0.60
N GLY A 161 13.96 -3.86 0.09
CA GLY A 161 14.91 -4.30 1.14
C GLY A 161 14.81 -3.56 2.47
N ALA A 162 13.98 -2.50 2.55
CA ALA A 162 13.71 -1.74 3.76
C ALA A 162 12.30 -1.12 3.72
N GLY A 163 11.90 -0.44 4.79
CA GLY A 163 10.59 0.18 4.93
C GLY A 163 9.56 -0.72 5.63
N ALA A 164 8.33 -0.22 5.72
CA ALA A 164 7.22 -0.89 6.40
C ALA A 164 6.02 -1.08 5.47
N GLY A 165 4.87 -1.43 6.06
CA GLY A 165 3.59 -1.54 5.36
C GLY A 165 3.22 -0.26 4.62
N HIS A 166 2.59 -0.41 3.46
CA HIS A 166 2.12 0.69 2.64
C HIS A 166 0.78 0.31 1.97
N HIS A 167 0.02 1.34 1.60
CA HIS A 167 -1.19 1.23 0.78
C HIS A 167 -1.01 2.05 -0.48
N ALA A 168 -1.34 1.49 -1.63
CA ALA A 168 -1.33 2.19 -2.90
C ALA A 168 -2.44 1.66 -3.82
N PRO A 169 -3.07 2.51 -4.65
CA PRO A 169 -3.95 2.04 -5.72
C PRO A 169 -3.16 1.24 -6.77
N ILE A 170 -3.81 0.25 -7.37
CA ILE A 170 -3.34 -0.39 -8.60
C ILE A 170 -3.88 0.41 -9.79
N GLY A 171 -2.98 0.94 -10.59
CA GLY A 171 -3.30 1.68 -11.82
C GLY A 171 -3.64 0.77 -13.01
N GLY A 172 -3.26 -0.50 -12.93
CA GLY A 172 -3.60 -1.55 -13.89
C GLY A 172 -2.54 -2.64 -13.96
N TYR A 173 -2.68 -3.53 -14.93
CA TYR A 173 -1.78 -4.66 -15.17
C TYR A 173 -1.39 -4.75 -16.65
N LEU A 174 -0.08 -4.67 -16.91
CA LEU A 174 0.52 -4.94 -18.21
C LEU A 174 0.72 -6.45 -18.34
N GLU A 175 -0.31 -7.14 -18.83
CA GLU A 175 -0.33 -8.62 -18.85
C GLU A 175 0.78 -9.23 -19.72
N GLY A 176 1.15 -8.59 -20.83
CA GLY A 176 2.21 -9.07 -21.72
C GLY A 176 3.59 -9.11 -21.04
N GLU A 177 3.84 -8.19 -20.11
CA GLU A 177 5.10 -8.06 -19.37
C GLU A 177 5.06 -8.68 -17.97
N ASP A 178 3.90 -9.17 -17.53
CA ASP A 178 3.61 -9.57 -16.14
C ASP A 178 3.94 -8.47 -15.10
N LEU A 179 3.68 -7.21 -15.45
CA LEU A 179 3.96 -6.05 -14.60
C LEU A 179 2.69 -5.38 -14.06
N VAL A 180 2.65 -5.17 -12.76
CA VAL A 180 1.56 -4.44 -12.08
C VAL A 180 1.97 -2.98 -11.91
N PHE A 181 1.08 -2.06 -12.30
CA PHE A 181 1.30 -0.64 -12.12
C PHE A 181 0.78 -0.19 -10.75
N VAL A 182 1.69 0.19 -9.87
CA VAL A 182 1.37 0.66 -8.52
C VAL A 182 1.47 2.18 -8.49
N LEU A 183 0.36 2.84 -8.13
CA LEU A 183 0.28 4.29 -7.99
C LEU A 183 0.71 4.69 -6.58
N ASP A 184 1.98 4.49 -6.21
CA ASP A 184 2.47 4.81 -4.87
C ASP A 184 2.25 6.30 -4.56
N VAL A 185 1.41 6.55 -3.55
CA VAL A 185 0.96 7.88 -3.16
C VAL A 185 2.01 8.65 -2.35
N ASN A 186 3.17 8.06 -2.10
CA ASN A 186 4.32 8.76 -1.55
C ASN A 186 5.11 9.46 -2.65
N ARG A 187 5.21 10.79 -2.61
CA ARG A 187 5.89 11.59 -3.64
C ARG A 187 7.35 11.18 -3.88
N ALA A 188 8.07 10.71 -2.87
CA ALA A 188 9.46 10.28 -3.02
C ALA A 188 9.59 8.94 -3.78
N PHE A 189 8.52 8.14 -3.77
CA PHE A 189 8.44 6.89 -4.51
C PHE A 189 7.82 7.17 -5.89
N GLY A 190 6.65 7.80 -5.96
CA GLY A 190 5.92 8.00 -7.21
C GLY A 190 5.39 6.69 -7.80
N PRO A 191 4.62 6.74 -8.90
CA PRO A 191 4.16 5.52 -9.56
C PRO A 191 5.30 4.68 -10.15
N TRP A 192 5.17 3.36 -10.11
CA TRP A 192 6.16 2.42 -10.64
C TRP A 192 5.52 1.09 -11.04
N LEU A 193 6.25 0.34 -11.87
CA LEU A 193 5.89 -1.01 -12.29
C LEU A 193 6.72 -2.05 -11.54
N VAL A 194 6.11 -3.17 -11.18
CA VAL A 194 6.77 -4.29 -10.49
C VAL A 194 6.29 -5.61 -11.05
N GLU A 195 7.12 -6.64 -10.98
CA GLU A 195 6.72 -8.00 -11.31
C GLU A 195 5.55 -8.43 -10.41
N ARG A 196 4.48 -8.96 -11.03
CA ARG A 196 3.28 -9.41 -10.30
C ARG A 196 3.63 -10.35 -9.15
N ALA A 197 4.51 -11.32 -9.38
CA ALA A 197 4.92 -12.30 -8.36
C ALA A 197 5.62 -11.64 -7.17
N ARG A 198 6.40 -10.57 -7.40
CA ARG A 198 7.07 -9.82 -6.34
C ARG A 198 6.09 -8.97 -5.54
N LEU A 199 5.11 -8.34 -6.21
CA LEU A 199 4.04 -7.64 -5.50
C LEU A 199 3.19 -8.61 -4.67
N TYR A 200 2.88 -9.78 -5.22
CA TYR A 200 2.20 -10.85 -4.49
C TYR A 200 2.97 -11.24 -3.23
N ALA A 201 4.28 -11.50 -3.33
CA ALA A 201 5.11 -11.83 -2.18
C ALA A 201 5.13 -10.71 -1.14
N ALA A 202 5.16 -9.44 -1.56
CA ALA A 202 5.11 -8.30 -0.66
C ALA A 202 3.75 -8.13 0.05
N MET A 203 2.66 -8.46 -0.64
CA MET A 203 1.30 -8.50 -0.09
C MET A 203 1.10 -9.71 0.82
N ASN A 204 1.69 -10.86 0.51
CA ASN A 204 1.58 -12.09 1.29
C ASN A 204 2.51 -12.10 2.52
N THR A 205 2.50 -11.01 3.28
CA THR A 205 3.28 -10.82 4.51
C THR A 205 2.34 -10.46 5.66
N LEU A 206 2.73 -10.78 6.89
CA LEU A 206 1.92 -10.47 8.07
C LEU A 206 1.95 -8.98 8.43
N ASP A 207 0.79 -8.48 8.86
CA ASP A 207 0.55 -7.19 9.47
C ASP A 207 -0.15 -7.41 10.82
N GLY A 208 0.65 -7.59 11.87
CA GLY A 208 0.17 -8.14 13.13
C GLY A 208 -0.10 -9.64 13.01
N ASP A 209 -1.33 -10.05 13.28
CA ASP A 209 -1.78 -11.45 13.28
C ASP A 209 -2.38 -11.91 11.94
N ARG A 210 -2.56 -10.99 10.99
CA ARG A 210 -3.20 -11.28 9.70
C ARG A 210 -2.33 -10.87 8.52
N THR A 211 -2.44 -11.58 7.40
CA THR A 211 -1.74 -11.27 6.14
C THR A 211 -2.23 -9.95 5.56
N ARG A 212 -1.39 -9.18 4.86
CA ARG A 212 -1.88 -8.05 4.05
C ARG A 212 -2.72 -8.57 2.86
N GLY A 213 -3.15 -7.70 1.96
CA GLY A 213 -4.10 -8.11 0.92
C GLY A 213 -4.49 -7.00 -0.04
N LEU A 214 -5.62 -7.21 -0.70
CA LEU A 214 -6.26 -6.24 -1.59
C LEU A 214 -7.57 -5.75 -0.98
N LEU A 215 -7.87 -4.48 -1.21
CA LEU A 215 -9.21 -3.93 -1.11
C LEU A 215 -9.75 -3.73 -2.52
N LEU A 216 -10.87 -4.37 -2.84
CA LEU A 216 -11.59 -4.22 -4.11
C LEU A 216 -12.81 -3.32 -3.90
N ILE A 217 -12.97 -2.33 -4.78
CA ILE A 217 -14.12 -1.44 -4.86
C ILE A 217 -14.75 -1.59 -6.25
N GLU A 218 -16.04 -1.95 -6.32
CA GLU A 218 -16.80 -2.14 -7.58
C GLU A 218 -18.29 -1.86 -7.46
#